data_AF-A0A2S9G9V1-F1
#
_entry.id   AF-A0A2S9G9V1-F1
#
_cell.length_a   1.000
_cell.length_b   1.000
_cell.length_c   1.000
_cell.angle_alpha   90.00
_cell.angle_beta   90.00
_cell.angle_gamma   90.00
#
_symmetry.space_group_name_H-M   'P 1'
#
loop_
_entity.id
_entity.type
_entity.pdbx_description
1 polymer ?
#
loop_
_entity_poly.entity_id
_entity_poly.type
_entity_poly.pdbx_seq_one_letter_code
_entity_poly.pdbx_strand_id
1 'polypeptide(L)'
;ADNYWSMGIPGPCGPSSEIYYDRGPEYGIEGGPEANEDRYIEIWNLVFMQNERGEGTSKEDFAILGPLPRKNIDTGMGVERVACL
;
A
#
# COMPACT_ATOMS: atom_id res chain seq x y z
N ALA A 1 3.05 9.64 3.04
CA ALA A 1 3.09 8.58 4.08
C ALA A 1 2.73 7.26 3.42
N ASP A 2 3.62 6.27 3.44
CA ASP A 2 3.56 5.09 2.55
C ASP A 2 2.33 4.21 2.80
N ASN A 3 1.88 4.12 4.06
CA ASN A 3 0.75 3.29 4.47
C ASN A 3 -0.63 3.97 4.33
N TYR A 4 -0.83 4.77 3.29
CA TYR A 4 -2.15 5.32 2.94
C TYR A 4 -2.45 5.09 1.46
N TRP A 5 -3.41 4.23 1.18
CA TRP A 5 -3.73 3.80 -0.16
C TRP A 5 -4.92 4.55 -0.75
N SER A 6 -4.83 4.88 -2.03
CA SER A 6 -5.94 5.37 -2.85
C SER A 6 -5.70 5.08 -4.33
N MET A 7 -6.77 5.07 -5.12
CA MET A 7 -6.72 4.86 -6.59
C MET A 7 -6.11 6.04 -7.38
N GLY A 8 -5.64 7.10 -6.72
CA GLY A 8 -5.13 8.30 -7.40
C GLY A 8 -6.21 9.27 -7.90
N ILE A 9 -7.47 8.86 -7.86
CA ILE A 9 -8.65 9.62 -8.31
C ILE A 9 -9.70 9.66 -7.18
N PRO A 10 -10.76 10.50 -7.28
CA PRO A 10 -11.85 10.48 -6.32
C PRO A 10 -12.44 9.08 -6.16
N GLY A 11 -12.66 8.67 -4.91
CA GLY A 11 -13.14 7.34 -4.60
C GLY A 11 -12.75 6.83 -3.22
N PRO A 12 -13.09 5.58 -2.91
CA PRO A 12 -12.72 4.94 -1.65
C PRO A 12 -11.21 4.91 -1.40
N CYS A 13 -10.78 5.16 -0.17
CA CYS A 13 -9.38 5.14 0.27
C CYS A 13 -9.25 4.81 1.77
N GLY A 14 -8.01 4.59 2.23
CA GLY A 14 -7.77 4.33 3.64
C GLY A 14 -6.32 3.98 3.97
N PRO A 15 -6.00 3.86 5.26
CA PRO A 15 -4.72 3.36 5.72
C PRO A 15 -4.55 1.90 5.30
N SER A 16 -3.31 1.48 5.12
CA SER A 16 -2.96 0.13 4.72
C SER A 16 -1.89 -0.50 5.59
N SER A 17 -1.86 -1.83 5.60
CA SER A 17 -0.77 -2.62 6.15
C SER A 17 -0.18 -3.46 5.01
N GLU A 18 1.13 -3.41 4.86
CA GLU A 18 1.82 -4.11 3.78
C GLU A 18 2.68 -5.23 4.34
N ILE A 19 2.70 -6.36 3.65
CA ILE A 19 3.53 -7.53 3.98
C ILE A 19 4.71 -7.55 3.03
N TYR A 20 5.90 -7.61 3.61
CA TYR A 20 7.17 -7.67 2.89
C TYR A 20 7.84 -9.03 3.10
N TYR A 21 8.54 -9.49 2.07
CA TYR A 21 9.32 -10.72 2.10
C TYR A 21 10.81 -10.41 1.94
N ASP A 22 11.64 -10.95 2.84
CA ASP A 22 13.09 -10.87 2.75
C ASP A 22 13.63 -11.95 1.80
N ARG A 23 14.14 -11.51 0.64
CA ARG A 23 14.77 -12.40 -0.36
C ARG A 23 16.16 -12.87 0.04
N GLY A 24 16.75 -12.26 1.07
CA GLY A 24 18.06 -12.58 1.61
C GLY A 24 19.14 -11.53 1.31
N PRO A 25 20.28 -11.61 2.01
CA PRO A 25 21.34 -10.58 1.94
C PRO A 25 22.00 -10.40 0.56
N GLU A 26 21.85 -11.37 -0.35
CA GLU A 26 22.39 -11.26 -1.71
C GLU A 26 21.65 -10.22 -2.56
N TYR A 27 20.45 -9.81 -2.15
CA TYR A 27 19.60 -8.87 -2.87
C TYR A 27 19.62 -7.44 -2.32
N GLY A 28 20.37 -7.16 -1.26
CA GLY A 28 20.44 -5.80 -0.71
C GLY A 28 20.87 -5.71 0.75
N ILE A 29 20.74 -4.51 1.30
CA ILE A 29 21.18 -4.18 2.66
C ILE A 29 20.15 -4.58 3.72
N GLU A 30 20.61 -4.73 4.96
CA GLU A 30 19.73 -4.89 6.12
C GLU A 30 18.98 -3.60 6.46
N GLY A 31 17.84 -3.74 7.14
CA GLY A 31 17.06 -2.60 7.63
C GLY A 31 15.56 -2.67 7.33
N GLY A 32 15.08 -3.76 6.73
CA GLY A 32 13.66 -3.96 6.43
C GLY A 32 13.19 -3.14 5.23
N PRO A 33 11.86 -3.00 5.05
CA PRO A 33 11.25 -2.31 3.91
C PRO A 33 11.72 -0.87 3.68
N GLU A 34 12.13 -0.17 4.74
CA GLU A 34 12.61 1.21 4.67
C GLU A 34 14.03 1.33 4.05
N ALA A 35 14.80 0.23 4.06
CA ALA A 35 16.19 0.24 3.60
C ALA A 35 16.30 0.26 2.06
N ASN A 36 15.60 -0.67 1.39
CA ASN A 36 15.35 -0.66 -0.05
C ASN A 36 14.29 -1.73 -0.42
N GLU A 37 13.67 -1.58 -1.60
CA GLU A 37 12.67 -2.53 -2.12
C GLU A 37 13.29 -3.73 -2.86
N ASP A 38 14.63 -3.84 -2.95
CA ASP A 38 15.29 -4.92 -3.69
C ASP A 38 15.35 -6.23 -2.89
N ARG A 39 15.72 -6.12 -1.61
CA ARG A 39 15.80 -7.26 -0.67
C ARG A 39 14.46 -7.54 -0.01
N TYR A 40 13.82 -6.49 0.51
CA TYR A 40 12.52 -6.58 1.16
C TYR A 40 11.45 -6.19 0.15
N ILE A 41 10.90 -7.18 -0.55
CA ILE A 41 9.88 -6.94 -1.58
C ILE A 41 8.48 -6.92 -0.96
N GLU A 42 7.66 -5.92 -1.31
CA GLU A 42 6.24 -5.92 -0.95
C GLU A 42 5.54 -7.04 -1.72
N ILE A 43 4.91 -7.98 -1.02
CA ILE A 43 4.18 -9.09 -1.66
C ILE A 43 2.66 -8.91 -1.60
N TRP A 44 2.15 -8.23 -0.57
CA TRP A 44 0.71 -8.12 -0.34
C TRP A 44 0.37 -6.83 0.41
N ASN A 45 -0.57 -6.06 -0.12
CA ASN A 45 -1.16 -4.90 0.52
C ASN A 45 -2.55 -5.20 1.10
N LEU A 46 -2.81 -4.78 2.34
CA LEU A 46 -4.07 -4.90 3.06
C LEU A 46 -4.61 -3.50 3.34
N VAL A 47 -5.59 -3.04 2.57
CA VAL A 47 -6.16 -1.70 2.70
C VAL A 47 -7.42 -1.75 3.57
N PHE A 48 -7.42 -0.93 4.62
CA PHE A 48 -8.56 -0.72 5.51
C PHE A 48 -9.39 0.47 5.02
N MET A 49 -10.22 0.21 4.01
CA MET A 49 -11.03 1.23 3.36
C MET A 49 -12.00 1.87 4.37
N GLN A 50 -11.83 3.17 4.61
CA GLN A 50 -12.62 3.89 5.61
C GLN A 50 -13.02 5.30 5.21
N ASN A 51 -12.42 5.89 4.17
CA ASN A 51 -12.65 7.27 3.77
C ASN A 51 -13.00 7.39 2.28
N GLU A 52 -13.69 8.47 1.93
CA GLU A 52 -13.87 8.91 0.56
C GLU A 52 -12.84 10.01 0.25
N ARG A 53 -11.97 9.77 -0.72
CA ARG A 53 -11.02 10.76 -1.25
C ARG A 53 -11.73 11.63 -2.28
N GLY A 54 -11.49 12.94 -2.22
CA GLY A 54 -11.90 13.92 -3.22
C GLY A 54 -10.87 14.12 -4.33
N GLU A 55 -11.09 15.15 -5.14
CA GLU A 55 -10.12 15.56 -6.16
C GLU A 55 -8.80 16.01 -5.53
N GLY A 56 -7.71 15.79 -6.25
CA GLY A 56 -6.37 16.12 -5.81
C GLY A 56 -5.37 16.10 -6.95
N THR A 57 -4.27 16.82 -6.77
CA THR A 57 -3.25 16.97 -7.83
C THR A 57 -2.16 15.91 -7.74
N SER A 58 -2.08 15.19 -6.61
CA SER A 58 -1.05 14.16 -6.39
C SER A 58 -1.53 13.02 -5.47
N LYS A 59 -0.61 12.12 -5.12
CA LYS A 59 -0.82 11.06 -4.12
C LYS A 59 -0.90 11.57 -2.68
N GLU A 60 -0.51 12.80 -2.39
CA GLU A 60 -0.51 13.34 -1.03
C GLU A 60 -1.35 14.61 -0.89
N ASP A 61 -1.67 15.25 -2.02
CA ASP A 61 -2.48 16.47 -2.08
C ASP A 61 -3.88 16.15 -2.57
N PHE A 62 -4.77 15.78 -1.64
CA PHE A 62 -6.20 15.57 -1.86
C PHE A 62 -6.99 15.77 -0.56
N ALA A 63 -8.26 16.15 -0.69
CA ALA A 63 -9.16 16.28 0.46
C ALA A 63 -9.81 14.94 0.82
N ILE A 64 -10.00 14.68 2.12
CA ILE A 64 -10.91 13.62 2.60
C ILE A 64 -12.30 14.21 2.74
N LEU A 65 -13.25 13.69 1.97
CA LEU A 65 -14.63 14.19 1.93
C LEU A 65 -15.44 13.70 3.13
N GLY A 66 -15.06 12.56 3.70
CA GLY A 66 -15.73 11.97 4.87
C GLY A 66 -15.50 10.47 4.98
N PRO A 67 -16.09 9.82 5.99
CA PRO A 67 -16.02 8.38 6.15
C PRO A 67 -16.90 7.64 5.14
N LEU A 68 -16.50 6.44 4.76
CA LEU A 68 -17.34 5.54 3.97
C LEU A 68 -18.58 5.10 4.77
N PRO A 69 -19.72 4.82 4.11
CA PRO A 69 -20.92 4.32 4.80
C PRO A 69 -20.68 3.01 5.56
N ARG A 70 -19.76 2.18 5.06
CA ARG A 70 -19.30 0.95 5.70
C ARG A 70 -17.81 0.79 5.48
N LYS A 71 -17.09 0.47 6.55
CA LYS A 71 -15.69 0.06 6.48
C LYS A 71 -15.60 -1.29 5.77
N ASN A 72 -14.60 -1.46 4.92
CA ASN A 72 -14.36 -2.69 4.20
C ASN A 72 -12.85 -2.94 4.06
N ILE A 73 -12.51 -4.11 3.53
CA ILE A 73 -11.12 -4.54 3.31
C ILE A 73 -10.96 -4.75 1.82
N ASP A 74 -9.94 -4.11 1.25
CA ASP A 74 -9.44 -4.38 -0.09
C ASP A 74 -8.01 -4.91 0.04
N THR A 75 -7.67 -5.95 -0.73
CA THR A 75 -6.32 -6.53 -0.67
C THR A 75 -5.79 -6.82 -2.06
N GLY A 76 -4.52 -6.51 -2.28
CA GLY A 76 -3.83 -6.77 -3.55
C GLY A 76 -2.54 -7.54 -3.32
N MET A 77 -2.41 -8.70 -3.96
CA MET A 77 -1.20 -9.53 -3.92
C MET A 77 -0.69 -9.70 -5.36
N GLY A 78 0.57 -9.35 -5.60
CA GLY A 78 1.19 -9.50 -6.92
C GLY A 78 1.54 -10.97 -7.17
N VAL A 79 0.82 -11.64 -8.07
CA VAL A 79 1.02 -13.07 -8.36
C VAL A 79 2.45 -13.35 -8.83
N GLU A 80 2.99 -12.47 -9.67
CA GLU A 80 4.34 -12.57 -10.21
C GLU A 80 5.41 -12.46 -9.10
N ARG A 81 5.16 -11.62 -8.09
CA ARG A 81 6.07 -11.45 -6.95
C ARG A 81 6.08 -12.69 -6.08
N VAL A 82 4.91 -13.27 -5.80
CA VAL A 82 4.78 -14.49 -5.01
C VAL A 82 5.35 -15.71 -5.74
N ALA A 83 5.18 -15.79 -7.06
CA ALA A 83 5.72 -16.89 -7.85
C ALA A 83 7.25 -16.91 -7.95
N CYS A 84 7.92 -15.80 -7.63
CA CYS A 84 9.39 -15.69 -7.61
C CYS A 84 10.02 -15.97 -6.24
N LEU A 85 9.21 -16.25 -5.21
CA LEU A 85 9.67 -16.63 -3.87
C LEU A 85 10.08 -18.11 -3.84
#